data_AF-A0A0F8VYQ6-F1
#
_entry.id   AF-A0A0F8VYQ6-F1
#
_cell.length_a   1.000
_cell.length_b   1.000
_cell.length_c   1.000
_cell.angle_alpha   90.00
_cell.angle_beta   90.00
_cell.angle_gamma   90.00
#
_symmetry.space_group_name_H-M   'P 1'
#
loop_
_entity.id
_entity.type
_entity.pdbx_description
1 polymer ?
#
loop_
_entity_poly.entity_id
_entity_poly.type
_entity_poly.pdbx_seq_one_letter_code
_entity_poly.pdbx_strand_id
1 'polypeptide(L)'
;ASGSNAIQISDDVRSKMAELSKGFPDGLTYDIVYDTTVFVRSSIDAVVKTLLEAVLLVVLVVVLFLQTWRASIIPLVAVPVSLVGTFAFMHLLGFSLNTLSLFGLVLAIGIVVDDAIVVVENVERNISEGLSPIAATQKAMKEVTGPIVATTLVLAAVFIPTAFMSGLTGQFYKQFALTITISTFISSINSLTLSPALAALLLKGHGEKKDILTRGMDKLLGRWLFEPFNRFFARLSKGYGWLVKKVIRYGVIVGVLYVALLGLTGLQFATTPTGYVPSQDKQYLVGFAQLPDAASLDRTAAVIKEMSSIALDHPGVANSIAFPGLSINGLTNSPNSGI
;
A
#
# COMPACT_ATOMS: atom_id res chain seq x y z
N ALA A 1 -18.12 17.33 10.25
CA ALA A 1 -18.29 18.31 9.16
C ALA A 1 -17.74 17.70 7.86
N SER A 2 -18.19 18.12 6.68
CA SER A 2 -17.61 17.60 5.43
C SER A 2 -16.11 17.90 5.39
N GLY A 3 -15.27 16.87 5.24
CA GLY A 3 -13.80 17.00 5.21
C GLY A 3 -13.10 17.09 6.58
N SER A 4 -13.80 16.93 7.70
CA SER A 4 -13.16 16.91 9.02
C SER A 4 -12.42 15.59 9.30
N ASN A 5 -11.34 15.64 10.09
CA ASN A 5 -10.59 14.47 10.50
C ASN A 5 -11.35 13.67 11.58
N ALA A 6 -11.77 12.45 11.24
CA ALA A 6 -12.54 11.59 12.15
C ALA A 6 -11.76 11.21 13.41
N ILE A 7 -10.45 10.95 13.29
CA ILE A 7 -9.57 10.59 14.41
C ILE A 7 -9.47 11.77 15.38
N GLN A 8 -9.22 12.97 14.85
CA GLN A 8 -9.14 14.18 15.67
C GLN A 8 -10.46 14.45 16.40
N ILE A 9 -11.60 14.33 15.72
CA ILE A 9 -12.92 14.50 16.36
C ILE A 9 -13.12 13.47 17.49
N SER A 10 -12.74 12.20 17.27
CA SER A 10 -12.83 11.18 18.32
C SER A 10 -11.94 11.54 19.52
N ASP A 11 -10.72 12.03 19.28
CA ASP A 11 -9.81 12.48 20.34
C ASP A 11 -10.37 13.68 21.12
N ASP A 12 -10.92 14.67 20.42
CA ASP A 12 -11.52 15.86 21.00
C ASP A 12 -12.76 15.49 21.86
N VAL A 13 -13.61 14.60 21.36
CA VAL A 13 -14.78 14.08 22.10
C VAL A 13 -14.34 13.31 23.34
N ARG A 14 -13.34 12.42 23.22
CA ARG A 14 -12.79 11.65 24.35
C ARG A 14 -12.21 12.57 25.42
N SER A 15 -11.41 13.55 25.00
CA SER A 15 -10.82 14.56 25.88
C SER A 15 -11.90 15.37 26.60
N LYS A 16 -12.93 15.82 25.86
CA LYS A 16 -14.01 16.61 26.44
C LYS A 16 -14.87 15.79 27.41
N MET A 17 -15.17 14.54 27.08
CA MET A 17 -15.91 13.65 28.00
C MET A 17 -15.10 13.35 29.26
N ALA A 18 -13.78 13.16 29.15
CA ALA A 18 -12.91 13.00 30.31
C ALA A 18 -12.89 14.24 31.21
N GLU A 19 -12.89 15.44 30.63
CA GLU A 19 -13.03 16.70 31.37
C GLU A 19 -14.37 16.79 32.10
N LEU A 20 -15.47 16.56 31.37
CA LEU A 20 -16.84 16.66 31.90
C LEU A 20 -17.13 15.62 32.97
N SER A 21 -16.55 14.42 32.86
CA SER A 21 -16.76 13.33 33.81
C SER A 21 -16.34 13.66 35.24
N LYS A 22 -15.44 14.63 35.44
CA LYS A 22 -15.05 15.12 36.77
C LYS A 22 -16.16 15.86 37.51
N GLY A 23 -17.14 16.39 36.78
CA GLY A 23 -18.30 17.09 37.32
C GLY A 23 -19.56 16.23 37.37
N PHE A 24 -19.45 14.93 37.09
CA PHE A 24 -20.61 14.04 37.14
C PHE A 24 -21.08 13.82 38.57
N PRO A 25 -22.41 13.69 38.80
CA PRO A 25 -22.95 13.25 40.07
C PRO A 25 -22.41 11.86 40.45
N ASP A 26 -22.35 11.58 41.75
CA ASP A 26 -21.98 10.26 42.25
C ASP A 26 -22.86 9.16 41.63
N GLY A 27 -22.21 8.15 41.04
CA GLY A 27 -22.87 7.02 40.38
C GLY A 27 -23.10 7.18 38.88
N LEU A 28 -22.89 8.37 38.30
CA LEU A 28 -22.95 8.56 36.84
C LEU A 28 -21.58 8.28 36.22
N THR A 29 -21.53 7.35 35.26
CA THR A 29 -20.34 7.04 34.46
C THR A 29 -20.67 7.14 32.98
N TYR A 30 -19.63 7.25 32.14
CA TYR A 30 -19.78 7.19 30.69
C TYR A 30 -18.93 6.06 30.13
N ASP A 31 -19.37 5.50 29.01
CA ASP A 31 -18.60 4.56 28.22
C ASP A 31 -18.79 4.86 26.72
N ILE A 32 -17.76 4.58 25.92
CA ILE A 32 -17.77 4.78 24.47
C ILE A 32 -17.84 3.41 23.81
N VAL A 33 -19.08 2.98 23.58
CA VAL A 33 -19.38 1.61 23.14
C VAL A 33 -19.23 1.41 21.64
N TYR A 34 -19.42 2.47 20.84
CA TYR A 34 -19.31 2.43 19.38
C TYR A 34 -18.40 3.55 18.88
N ASP A 35 -17.26 3.18 18.29
CA ASP A 35 -16.27 4.11 17.73
C ASP A 35 -15.67 3.55 16.44
N THR A 36 -16.07 4.10 15.29
CA THR A 36 -15.56 3.68 13.98
C THR A 36 -14.08 4.04 13.76
N THR A 37 -13.54 4.97 14.56
CA THR A 37 -12.13 5.39 14.43
C THR A 37 -11.15 4.35 14.94
N VAL A 38 -11.57 3.40 15.77
CA VAL A 38 -10.72 2.28 16.22
C VAL A 38 -10.25 1.46 15.02
N PHE A 39 -11.17 1.10 14.12
CA PHE A 39 -10.84 0.40 12.89
C PHE A 39 -9.93 1.24 11.96
N VAL A 40 -10.21 2.54 11.84
CA VAL A 40 -9.42 3.45 11.00
C VAL A 40 -7.99 3.59 11.53
N ARG A 41 -7.81 3.77 12.84
CA ARG A 41 -6.48 3.82 13.48
C ARG A 41 -5.71 2.53 13.28
N SER A 42 -6.35 1.39 13.54
CA SER A 42 -5.74 0.07 13.32
C SER A 42 -5.34 -0.15 11.86
N SER A 43 -6.16 0.31 10.91
CA SER A 43 -5.85 0.25 9.48
C SER A 43 -4.64 1.13 9.12
N ILE A 44 -4.54 2.34 9.65
CA ILE A 44 -3.38 3.23 9.43
C ILE A 44 -2.12 2.60 10.03
N ASP A 45 -2.19 2.09 11.26
CA ASP A 45 -1.05 1.44 11.92
C ASP A 45 -0.57 0.22 11.14
N ALA A 46 -1.49 -0.59 10.61
CA ALA A 46 -1.17 -1.73 9.76
C ALA A 46 -0.47 -1.30 8.47
N VAL A 47 -0.94 -0.23 7.82
CA VAL A 47 -0.31 0.31 6.61
C VAL A 47 1.08 0.87 6.92
N VAL A 48 1.26 1.60 8.02
CA VAL A 48 2.57 2.14 8.42
C VAL A 48 3.55 1.01 8.70
N LYS A 49 3.13 -0.05 9.41
CA LYS A 49 3.95 -1.26 9.59
C LYS A 49 4.33 -1.90 8.26
N THR A 50 3.36 -2.07 7.37
CA THR A 50 3.59 -2.64 6.02
C THR A 50 4.55 -1.77 5.19
N LEU A 51 4.45 -0.44 5.29
CA LEU A 51 5.37 0.50 4.65
C LEU A 51 6.81 0.31 5.15
N LEU A 52 7.00 0.20 6.46
CA LEU A 52 8.32 -0.02 7.06
C LEU A 52 8.90 -1.40 6.69
N GLU A 53 8.07 -2.44 6.70
CA GLU A 53 8.44 -3.79 6.26
C GLU A 53 8.83 -3.81 4.78
N ALA A 54 8.07 -3.15 3.92
CA ALA A 54 8.37 -3.04 2.49
C ALA A 54 9.71 -2.32 2.26
N VAL A 55 9.95 -1.18 2.93
CA VAL A 55 11.23 -0.47 2.83
C VAL A 55 12.39 -1.34 3.34
N LEU A 56 12.20 -2.06 4.45
CA LEU A 56 13.21 -2.98 4.97
C LEU A 56 13.52 -4.09 3.96
N LEU A 57 12.50 -4.71 3.36
CA LEU A 57 12.68 -5.75 2.35
C LEU A 57 13.43 -5.22 1.12
N VAL A 58 13.11 -4.01 0.66
CA VAL A 58 13.84 -3.34 -0.42
C VAL A 58 15.31 -3.18 -0.06
N VAL A 59 15.63 -2.67 1.12
CA VAL A 59 17.02 -2.53 1.57
C VAL A 59 17.72 -3.88 1.60
N LEU A 60 17.09 -4.92 2.14
CA LEU A 60 17.68 -6.26 2.20
C LEU A 60 17.99 -6.81 0.80
N VAL A 61 17.06 -6.66 -0.14
CA VAL A 61 17.25 -7.10 -1.53
C VAL A 61 18.37 -6.29 -2.20
N VAL A 62 18.35 -4.96 -2.09
CA VAL A 62 19.39 -4.10 -2.71
C VAL A 62 20.77 -4.39 -2.11
N VAL A 63 20.88 -4.60 -0.79
CA VAL A 63 22.14 -5.00 -0.14
C VAL A 63 22.62 -6.37 -0.64
N LEU A 64 21.71 -7.33 -0.83
CA LEU A 64 22.05 -8.66 -1.33
C LEU A 64 22.63 -8.61 -2.76
N PHE A 65 22.04 -7.80 -3.64
CA PHE A 65 22.46 -7.66 -5.04
C PHE A 65 23.69 -6.76 -5.20
N LEU A 66 23.68 -5.55 -4.62
CA LEU A 66 24.71 -4.55 -4.83
C LEU A 66 25.87 -4.63 -3.83
N GLN A 67 25.69 -5.33 -2.71
CA GLN A 67 26.74 -5.64 -1.71
C GLN A 67 27.49 -4.39 -1.20
N THR A 68 26.87 -3.21 -1.32
CA THR A 68 27.39 -1.95 -0.81
C THR A 68 26.27 -1.13 -0.16
N TRP A 69 26.54 -0.59 1.02
CA TRP A 69 25.58 0.25 1.74
C TRP A 69 25.35 1.59 1.02
N ARG A 70 26.36 2.11 0.31
CA ARG A 70 26.29 3.36 -0.48
C ARG A 70 25.31 3.26 -1.64
N ALA A 71 25.25 2.11 -2.32
CA ALA A 71 24.24 1.90 -3.35
C ALA A 71 22.85 1.70 -2.72
N SER A 72 22.78 1.01 -1.59
CA SER A 72 21.53 0.70 -0.89
C SER A 72 20.84 1.92 -0.26
N ILE A 73 21.60 2.95 0.12
CA ILE A 73 21.02 4.17 0.68
C ILE A 73 20.27 5.01 -0.36
N ILE A 74 20.57 4.84 -1.65
CA ILE A 74 19.96 5.65 -2.71
C ILE A 74 18.46 5.32 -2.85
N PRO A 75 18.04 4.06 -3.06
CA PRO A 75 16.61 3.71 -3.02
C PRO A 75 15.97 3.99 -1.65
N LEU A 76 16.70 3.80 -0.55
CA LEU A 76 16.21 4.04 0.81
C LEU A 76 15.82 5.51 1.05
N VAL A 77 16.55 6.46 0.46
CA VAL A 77 16.20 7.89 0.52
C VAL A 77 15.16 8.25 -0.53
N ALA A 78 15.24 7.65 -1.73
CA ALA A 78 14.32 7.94 -2.82
C ALA A 78 12.86 7.62 -2.47
N VAL A 79 12.60 6.47 -1.83
CA VAL A 79 11.23 6.03 -1.51
C VAL A 79 10.50 7.00 -0.56
N PRO A 80 11.03 7.37 0.62
CA PRO A 80 10.38 8.35 1.49
C PRO A 80 10.17 9.71 0.83
N VAL A 81 11.15 10.19 0.04
CA VAL A 81 11.02 11.47 -0.68
C VAL A 81 9.86 11.42 -1.66
N SER A 82 9.74 10.33 -2.43
CA SER A 82 8.63 10.16 -3.37
C SER A 82 7.28 10.03 -2.67
N LEU A 83 7.20 9.32 -1.54
CA LEU A 83 5.96 9.18 -0.76
C LEU A 83 5.52 10.52 -0.15
N VAL A 84 6.44 11.28 0.44
CA VAL A 84 6.17 12.61 0.97
C VAL A 84 5.72 13.57 -0.14
N GLY A 85 6.39 13.53 -1.30
CA GLY A 85 5.96 14.28 -2.48
C GLY A 85 4.56 13.89 -2.95
N THR A 86 4.24 12.60 -2.91
CA THR A 86 2.89 12.09 -3.24
C THR A 86 1.85 12.66 -2.28
N PHE A 87 2.11 12.62 -0.97
CA PHE A 87 1.22 13.22 0.03
C PHE A 87 1.00 14.71 -0.19
N ALA A 88 2.05 15.46 -0.50
CA ALA A 88 1.94 16.89 -0.79
C ALA A 88 1.03 17.16 -2.00
N PHE A 89 1.23 16.44 -3.11
CA PHE A 89 0.39 16.58 -4.30
C PHE A 89 -1.06 16.13 -4.08
N MET A 90 -1.27 15.03 -3.36
CA MET A 90 -2.62 14.58 -3.00
C MET A 90 -3.35 15.63 -2.16
N HIS A 91 -2.65 16.24 -1.20
CA HIS A 91 -3.21 17.31 -0.38
C HIS A 91 -3.57 18.55 -1.21
N LEU A 92 -2.70 18.96 -2.15
CA LEU A 92 -2.96 20.08 -3.07
C LEU A 92 -4.20 19.84 -3.95
N LEU A 93 -4.46 18.59 -4.33
CA LEU A 93 -5.62 18.21 -5.11
C LEU A 93 -6.88 17.95 -4.26
N GLY A 94 -6.81 18.16 -2.94
CA GLY A 94 -7.92 17.99 -2.01
C GLY A 94 -8.30 16.54 -1.73
N PHE A 95 -7.40 15.57 -1.97
CA PHE A 95 -7.63 14.18 -1.62
C PHE A 95 -7.37 13.92 -0.13
N SER A 96 -8.26 13.14 0.47
CA SER A 96 -8.05 12.64 1.84
C SER A 96 -7.25 11.35 1.82
N LEU A 97 -6.51 11.11 2.91
CA LEU A 97 -5.94 9.80 3.18
C LEU A 97 -7.01 8.88 3.76
N ASN A 98 -7.21 7.75 3.09
CA ASN A 98 -8.12 6.69 3.51
C ASN A 98 -7.54 5.34 3.11
N THR A 99 -8.22 4.26 3.46
CA THR A 99 -7.75 2.89 3.22
C THR A 99 -7.39 2.62 1.75
N LEU A 100 -8.13 3.16 0.78
CA LEU A 100 -7.89 2.92 -0.64
C LEU A 100 -6.67 3.68 -1.16
N SER A 101 -6.52 4.95 -0.77
CA SER A 101 -5.32 5.70 -1.13
C SER A 101 -4.08 5.11 -0.45
N LEU A 102 -4.20 4.64 0.78
CA LEU A 102 -3.11 3.97 1.50
C LEU A 102 -2.69 2.66 0.81
N PHE A 103 -3.64 1.84 0.34
CA PHE A 103 -3.30 0.67 -0.48
C PHE A 103 -2.67 1.05 -1.82
N GLY A 104 -3.16 2.11 -2.47
CA GLY A 104 -2.54 2.66 -3.67
C GLY A 104 -1.07 3.05 -3.45
N LEU A 105 -0.75 3.67 -2.31
CA LEU A 105 0.62 4.00 -1.93
C LEU A 105 1.47 2.75 -1.72
N VAL A 106 0.96 1.73 -1.02
CA VAL A 106 1.68 0.47 -0.79
C VAL A 106 2.03 -0.20 -2.12
N LEU A 107 1.10 -0.24 -3.07
CA LEU A 107 1.36 -0.75 -4.42
C LEU A 107 2.41 0.10 -5.15
N ALA A 108 2.31 1.44 -5.02
CA ALA A 108 3.23 2.36 -5.67
C ALA A 108 4.68 2.24 -5.16
N ILE A 109 4.93 1.76 -3.94
CA ILE A 109 6.30 1.52 -3.44
C ILE A 109 7.09 0.66 -4.43
N GLY A 110 6.50 -0.43 -4.93
CA GLY A 110 7.19 -1.33 -5.85
C GLY A 110 7.65 -0.60 -7.12
N ILE A 111 6.80 0.28 -7.64
CA ILE A 111 7.08 1.11 -8.81
C ILE A 111 8.18 2.13 -8.49
N VAL A 112 8.04 2.83 -7.35
CA VAL A 112 8.98 3.88 -6.91
C VAL A 112 10.38 3.33 -6.68
N VAL A 113 10.46 2.13 -6.09
CA VAL A 113 11.70 1.43 -5.82
C VAL A 113 12.38 1.01 -7.12
N ASP A 114 11.62 0.46 -8.07
CA ASP A 114 12.14 -0.03 -9.35
C ASP A 114 12.88 1.08 -10.10
N ASP A 115 12.29 2.27 -10.20
CA ASP A 115 12.93 3.43 -10.84
C ASP A 115 14.31 3.77 -10.22
N ALA A 116 14.38 3.79 -8.88
CA ALA A 116 15.62 4.09 -8.17
C ALA A 116 16.66 2.97 -8.33
N ILE A 117 16.22 1.70 -8.28
CA ILE A 117 17.11 0.54 -8.46
C ILE A 117 17.68 0.52 -9.88
N VAL A 118 16.84 0.71 -10.91
CA VAL A 118 17.28 0.71 -12.31
C VAL A 118 18.37 1.75 -12.54
N VAL A 119 18.23 2.97 -11.98
CA VAL A 119 19.28 4.00 -12.07
C VAL A 119 20.56 3.52 -11.40
N VAL A 120 20.49 3.11 -10.13
CA VAL A 120 21.69 2.75 -9.34
C VAL A 120 22.41 1.53 -9.91
N GLU A 121 21.67 0.50 -10.32
CA GLU A 121 22.21 -0.69 -10.96
C GLU A 121 22.91 -0.34 -12.28
N ASN A 122 22.30 0.54 -13.09
CA ASN A 122 22.88 0.95 -14.36
C ASN A 122 24.16 1.80 -14.16
N VAL A 123 24.23 2.61 -13.10
CA VAL A 123 25.47 3.32 -12.71
C VAL A 123 26.53 2.33 -12.25
N GLU A 124 26.21 1.39 -11.35
CA GLU A 124 27.15 0.36 -10.87
C GLU A 124 27.68 -0.51 -12.02
N ARG A 125 26.82 -0.88 -12.98
CA ARG A 125 27.26 -1.58 -14.20
C ARG A 125 28.31 -0.78 -14.95
N ASN A 126 28.06 0.51 -15.20
CA ASN A 126 28.99 1.38 -15.91
C ASN A 126 30.29 1.65 -15.11
N ILE A 127 30.23 1.71 -13.78
CA ILE A 127 31.43 1.76 -12.92
C ILE A 127 32.22 0.46 -13.05
N SER A 128 31.55 -0.70 -13.06
CA SER A 128 32.20 -2.01 -13.23
C SER A 128 32.89 -2.16 -14.60
N GLU A 129 32.43 -1.42 -15.62
CA GLU A 129 33.08 -1.30 -16.93
C GLU A 129 34.30 -0.35 -16.92
N GLY A 130 34.65 0.25 -15.77
CA GLY A 130 35.85 1.06 -15.59
C GLY A 130 35.65 2.57 -15.66
N LEU A 131 34.41 3.07 -15.73
CA LEU A 131 34.13 4.50 -15.71
C LEU A 131 34.21 5.09 -14.29
N SER A 132 34.59 6.36 -14.19
CA SER A 132 34.50 7.11 -12.92
C SER A 132 33.02 7.31 -12.53
N PRO A 133 32.67 7.45 -11.23
CA PRO A 133 31.27 7.56 -10.79
C PRO A 133 30.45 8.62 -11.52
N ILE A 134 31.03 9.80 -11.76
CA ILE A 134 30.36 10.89 -12.49
C ILE A 134 30.15 10.50 -13.97
N ALA A 135 31.19 10.00 -14.64
CA ALA A 135 31.09 9.60 -16.05
C ALA A 135 30.14 8.40 -16.24
N ALA A 136 30.18 7.44 -15.33
CA ALA A 136 29.27 6.31 -15.26
C ALA A 136 27.82 6.77 -15.09
N THR A 137 27.58 7.72 -14.19
CA THR A 137 26.24 8.31 -13.99
C THR A 137 25.74 9.01 -15.25
N GLN A 138 26.58 9.83 -15.90
CA GLN A 138 26.19 10.51 -17.14
C GLN A 138 25.86 9.53 -18.27
N LYS A 139 26.66 8.47 -18.44
CA LYS A 139 26.38 7.42 -19.43
C LYS A 139 25.11 6.65 -19.07
N ALA A 140 24.96 6.28 -17.80
CA ALA A 140 23.79 5.56 -17.33
C ALA A 140 22.51 6.35 -17.56
N MET A 141 22.48 7.65 -17.27
CA MET A 141 21.30 8.48 -17.51
C MET A 141 20.95 8.59 -19.00
N LYS A 142 21.92 8.57 -19.91
CA LYS A 142 21.63 8.51 -21.37
C LYS A 142 20.94 7.21 -21.78
N GLU A 143 21.21 6.11 -21.06
CA GLU A 143 20.61 4.80 -21.33
C GLU A 143 19.21 4.66 -20.71
N VAL A 144 19.00 5.16 -19.48
CA VAL A 144 17.76 4.91 -18.71
C VAL A 144 16.72 6.01 -18.75
N THR A 145 17.07 7.26 -19.10
CA THR A 145 16.10 8.38 -19.08
C THR A 145 14.89 8.12 -19.98
N GLY A 146 15.11 7.67 -21.21
CA GLY A 146 14.03 7.35 -22.16
C GLY A 146 13.09 6.26 -21.63
N PRO A 147 13.62 5.09 -21.21
CA PRO A 147 12.82 4.04 -20.57
C PRO A 147 12.03 4.49 -19.33
N ILE A 148 12.61 5.28 -18.42
CA ILE A 148 11.92 5.78 -17.21
C ILE A 148 10.74 6.70 -17.57
N VAL A 149 10.94 7.63 -18.51
CA VAL A 149 9.87 8.51 -18.97
C VAL A 149 8.78 7.71 -19.69
N ALA A 150 9.15 6.74 -20.54
CA ALA A 150 8.20 5.91 -21.27
C ALA A 150 7.34 5.06 -20.33
N THR A 151 7.94 4.39 -19.35
CA THR A 151 7.21 3.57 -18.35
C THR A 151 6.27 4.42 -17.51
N THR A 152 6.71 5.61 -17.09
CA THR A 152 5.86 6.58 -16.37
C THR A 152 4.62 6.98 -17.18
N LEU A 153 4.81 7.31 -18.47
CA LEU A 153 3.70 7.67 -19.36
C LEU A 153 2.76 6.49 -19.63
N VAL A 154 3.29 5.27 -19.78
CA VAL A 154 2.49 4.05 -19.96
C VAL A 154 1.64 3.77 -18.73
N LEU A 155 2.23 3.85 -17.53
CA LEU A 155 1.49 3.69 -16.27
C LEU A 155 0.41 4.76 -16.12
N ALA A 156 0.73 6.01 -16.43
CA ALA A 156 -0.26 7.09 -16.46
C ALA A 156 -1.39 6.79 -17.45
N ALA A 157 -1.08 6.29 -18.66
CA ALA A 157 -2.08 5.91 -19.66
C ALA A 157 -2.98 4.74 -19.21
N VAL A 158 -2.49 3.83 -18.35
CA VAL A 158 -3.29 2.74 -17.78
C VAL A 158 -4.20 3.24 -16.66
N PHE A 159 -3.69 4.07 -15.75
CA PHE A 159 -4.44 4.46 -14.54
C PHE A 159 -5.32 5.70 -14.72
N ILE A 160 -4.88 6.72 -15.45
CA ILE A 160 -5.64 7.97 -15.65
C ILE A 160 -7.06 7.71 -16.18
N PRO A 161 -7.29 6.84 -17.19
CA PRO A 161 -8.65 6.57 -17.68
C PRO A 161 -9.59 6.01 -16.61
N THR A 162 -9.07 5.18 -15.69
CA THR A 162 -9.88 4.60 -14.61
C THR A 162 -10.40 5.65 -13.62
N ALA A 163 -9.73 6.81 -13.52
CA ALA A 163 -10.17 7.92 -12.69
C ALA A 163 -11.40 8.67 -13.25
N PHE A 164 -11.76 8.43 -14.52
CA PHE A 164 -12.93 9.01 -15.17
C PHE A 164 -14.18 8.11 -15.12
N MET A 165 -14.07 6.94 -14.47
CA MET A 165 -15.23 6.09 -14.24
C MET A 165 -16.28 6.82 -13.38
N SER A 166 -17.56 6.62 -13.70
CA SER A 166 -18.68 7.24 -12.99
C SER A 166 -19.25 6.31 -11.91
N GLY A 167 -20.14 6.86 -11.08
CA GLY A 167 -20.79 6.12 -9.98
C GLY A 167 -19.90 5.91 -8.76
N LEU A 168 -20.40 5.13 -7.79
CA LEU A 168 -19.69 4.81 -6.55
C LEU A 168 -18.37 4.06 -6.82
N THR A 169 -18.40 3.12 -7.75
CA THR A 169 -17.22 2.37 -8.20
C THR A 169 -16.14 3.31 -8.73
N GLY A 170 -16.53 4.29 -9.54
CA GLY A 170 -15.61 5.29 -10.07
C GLY A 170 -14.92 6.13 -9.00
N GLN A 171 -15.61 6.46 -7.89
CA GLN A 171 -15.00 7.20 -6.79
C GLN A 171 -13.88 6.42 -6.10
N PHE A 172 -14.03 5.10 -5.94
CA PHE A 172 -12.98 4.25 -5.38
C PHE A 172 -11.79 4.10 -6.32
N TYR A 173 -12.03 3.83 -7.61
CA TYR A 173 -10.96 3.75 -8.60
C TYR A 173 -10.23 5.08 -8.76
N LYS A 174 -10.92 6.22 -8.69
CA LYS A 174 -10.31 7.55 -8.78
C LYS A 174 -9.23 7.76 -7.72
N GLN A 175 -9.50 7.43 -6.47
CA GLN A 175 -8.52 7.59 -5.38
C GLN A 175 -7.32 6.68 -5.57
N PHE A 176 -7.56 5.42 -5.93
CA PHE A 176 -6.50 4.44 -6.16
C PHE A 176 -5.61 4.84 -7.36
N ALA A 177 -6.23 5.14 -8.49
CA ALA A 177 -5.56 5.48 -9.75
C ALA A 177 -4.73 6.75 -9.67
N LEU A 178 -5.29 7.81 -9.06
CA LEU A 178 -4.57 9.09 -8.92
C LEU A 178 -3.41 8.96 -7.95
N THR A 179 -3.57 8.20 -6.86
CA THR A 179 -2.47 7.95 -5.93
C THR A 179 -1.28 7.30 -6.63
N ILE A 180 -1.53 6.24 -7.41
CA ILE A 180 -0.47 5.55 -8.17
C ILE A 180 0.13 6.48 -9.22
N THR A 181 -0.71 7.16 -10.02
CA THR A 181 -0.24 8.05 -11.10
C THR A 181 0.65 9.17 -10.56
N ILE A 182 0.23 9.84 -9.48
CA ILE A 182 1.01 10.90 -8.84
C ILE A 182 2.30 10.32 -8.27
N SER A 183 2.23 9.18 -7.58
CA SER A 183 3.40 8.55 -6.98
C SER A 183 4.45 8.15 -8.02
N THR A 184 4.04 7.54 -9.13
CA THR A 184 4.91 7.21 -10.25
C THR A 184 5.50 8.46 -10.90
N PHE A 185 4.71 9.52 -11.07
CA PHE A 185 5.22 10.78 -11.63
C PHE A 185 6.29 11.43 -10.75
N ILE A 186 6.04 11.50 -9.44
CA ILE A 186 7.01 12.01 -8.46
C ILE A 186 8.26 11.10 -8.43
N SER A 187 8.07 9.79 -8.50
CA SER A 187 9.17 8.82 -8.60
C SER A 187 10.06 9.08 -9.81
N SER A 188 9.46 9.29 -10.99
CA SER A 188 10.21 9.59 -12.20
C SER A 188 11.03 10.88 -12.06
N ILE A 189 10.46 11.94 -11.47
CA ILE A 189 11.23 13.16 -11.19
C ILE A 189 12.40 12.83 -10.27
N ASN A 190 12.16 12.06 -9.21
CA ASN A 190 13.17 11.69 -8.22
C ASN A 190 14.28 10.79 -8.81
N SER A 191 13.94 9.87 -9.70
CA SER A 191 14.89 8.98 -10.37
C SER A 191 15.69 9.70 -11.45
N LEU A 192 15.15 10.75 -12.05
CA LEU A 192 15.87 11.58 -13.03
C LEU A 192 16.72 12.70 -12.38
N THR A 193 16.51 12.99 -11.09
CA THR A 193 17.18 14.10 -10.39
C THR A 193 18.00 13.65 -9.18
N LEU A 194 17.35 13.27 -8.08
CA LEU A 194 18.01 12.93 -6.82
C LEU A 194 18.84 11.65 -6.94
N SER A 195 18.29 10.61 -7.56
CA SER A 195 18.96 9.30 -7.66
C SER A 195 20.32 9.38 -8.38
N PRO A 196 20.45 10.00 -9.57
CA PRO A 196 21.75 10.17 -10.21
C PRO A 196 22.66 11.13 -9.46
N ALA A 197 22.13 12.17 -8.81
CA ALA A 197 22.95 13.06 -7.98
C ALA A 197 23.58 12.30 -6.79
N LEU A 198 22.78 11.49 -6.09
CA LEU A 198 23.26 10.63 -5.01
C LEU A 198 24.21 9.55 -5.52
N ALA A 199 23.94 8.93 -6.68
CA ALA A 199 24.83 7.94 -7.27
C ALA A 199 26.21 8.53 -7.61
N ALA A 200 26.26 9.70 -8.24
CA ALA A 200 27.50 10.38 -8.57
C ALA A 200 28.31 10.83 -7.34
N LEU A 201 27.62 11.18 -6.24
CA LEU A 201 28.25 11.64 -5.00
C LEU A 201 28.68 10.50 -4.06
N LEU A 202 27.89 9.42 -4.00
CA LEU A 202 28.08 8.36 -3.02
C LEU A 202 28.84 7.16 -3.58
N LEU A 203 28.66 6.79 -4.85
CA LEU A 203 29.31 5.60 -5.40
C LEU A 203 30.80 5.83 -5.61
N LYS A 204 31.58 4.75 -5.50
CA LYS A 204 33.04 4.78 -5.61
C LYS A 204 33.50 4.17 -6.92
N GLY A 205 34.63 4.66 -7.44
CA GLY A 205 35.21 4.15 -8.67
C GLY A 205 35.72 2.71 -8.55
N HIS A 206 35.83 2.03 -9.70
CA HIS A 206 36.37 0.68 -9.78
C HIS A 206 37.85 0.67 -9.33
N GLY A 207 38.17 -0.12 -8.29
CA GLY A 207 39.52 -0.21 -7.72
C GLY A 207 39.79 0.72 -6.52
N GLU A 208 38.85 1.59 -6.15
CA GLU A 208 38.96 2.34 -4.90
C GLU A 208 38.85 1.43 -3.67
N LYS A 209 39.54 1.83 -2.59
CA LYS A 209 39.46 1.11 -1.32
C LYS A 209 38.00 1.11 -0.81
N LYS A 210 37.41 -0.09 -0.71
CA LYS A 210 36.12 -0.31 -0.04
C LYS A 210 36.12 0.37 1.34
N ASP A 211 35.02 1.04 1.70
CA ASP A 211 34.89 1.70 3.00
C ASP A 211 34.89 0.72 4.17
N ILE A 212 35.08 1.26 5.38
CA ILE A 212 35.09 0.50 6.63
C ILE A 212 33.78 -0.29 6.80
N LEU A 213 32.64 0.34 6.53
CA LEU A 213 31.32 -0.30 6.62
C LEU A 213 31.16 -1.44 5.61
N THR A 214 31.53 -1.21 4.34
CA THR A 214 31.50 -2.24 3.29
C THR A 214 32.44 -3.40 3.62
N ARG A 215 33.63 -3.12 4.15
CA ARG A 215 34.58 -4.14 4.61
C ARG A 215 34.04 -4.95 5.81
N GLY A 216 33.35 -4.29 6.74
CA GLY A 216 32.68 -4.95 7.86
C GLY A 216 31.60 -5.92 7.36
N MET A 217 30.78 -5.45 6.42
CA MET A 217 29.74 -6.27 5.79
C MET A 217 30.33 -7.45 4.99
N ASP A 218 31.40 -7.22 4.21
CA ASP A 218 32.12 -8.29 3.50
C ASP A 218 32.73 -9.32 4.47
N LYS A 219 33.21 -8.89 5.64
CA LYS A 219 33.73 -9.82 6.65
C LYS A 219 32.64 -10.67 7.28
N LEU A 220 31.47 -10.09 7.54
CA LEU A 220 30.34 -10.77 8.19
C LEU A 220 29.57 -11.66 7.22
N LEU A 221 29.28 -11.16 6.01
CA LEU A 221 28.36 -11.77 5.05
C LEU A 221 29.06 -12.24 3.76
N GLY A 222 30.28 -11.79 3.47
CA GLY A 222 30.94 -12.02 2.19
C GLY A 222 31.13 -13.49 1.86
N ARG A 223 31.82 -14.24 2.74
CA ARG A 223 32.16 -15.65 2.49
C ARG A 223 30.96 -16.59 2.54
N TRP A 224 30.01 -16.33 3.44
CA TRP A 224 28.89 -17.25 3.68
C TRP A 224 27.65 -16.93 2.84
N LEU A 225 27.39 -15.66 2.51
CA LEU A 225 26.19 -15.24 1.78
C LEU A 225 26.51 -14.69 0.38
N PHE A 226 27.35 -13.67 0.28
CA PHE A 226 27.55 -12.92 -0.98
C PHE A 226 28.29 -13.72 -2.06
N GLU A 227 29.40 -14.36 -1.71
CA GLU A 227 30.15 -15.21 -2.65
C GLU A 227 29.32 -16.37 -3.24
N PRO A 228 28.64 -17.21 -2.42
CA PRO A 228 27.81 -18.28 -2.97
C PRO A 228 26.61 -17.73 -3.75
N PHE A 229 26.00 -16.64 -3.31
CA PHE A 229 24.93 -15.96 -4.05
C PHE A 229 25.41 -15.50 -5.43
N ASN A 230 26.55 -14.80 -5.51
CA ASN A 230 27.12 -14.32 -6.76
C ASN A 230 27.43 -15.48 -7.73
N ARG A 231 28.01 -16.58 -7.21
CA ARG A 231 28.29 -17.78 -8.02
C ARG A 231 27.01 -18.43 -8.53
N PHE A 232 25.99 -18.53 -7.68
CA PHE A 232 24.68 -19.07 -8.05
C PHE A 232 23.98 -18.19 -9.10
N PHE A 233 23.91 -16.89 -8.86
CA PHE A 233 23.32 -15.90 -9.77
C PHE A 233 24.02 -15.91 -11.13
N ALA A 234 25.34 -15.97 -11.17
CA ALA A 234 26.10 -16.06 -12.43
C ALA A 234 25.81 -17.36 -13.20
N ARG A 235 25.63 -18.50 -12.51
CA ARG A 235 25.21 -19.76 -13.13
C ARG A 235 23.79 -19.67 -13.66
N LEU A 236 22.87 -19.10 -12.89
CA LEU A 236 21.48 -18.89 -13.31
C LEU A 236 21.40 -17.98 -14.53
N SER A 237 22.10 -16.85 -14.54
CA SER A 237 22.13 -15.91 -15.67
C SER A 237 22.63 -16.59 -16.96
N LYS A 238 23.70 -17.39 -16.88
CA LYS A 238 24.20 -18.19 -18.01
C LYS A 238 23.20 -19.25 -18.47
N GLY A 239 22.57 -19.96 -17.52
CA GLY A 239 21.55 -20.97 -17.80
C GLY A 239 20.31 -20.37 -18.46
N TYR A 240 19.84 -19.24 -17.95
CA TYR A 240 18.73 -18.47 -18.51
C TYR A 240 19.06 -18.03 -19.94
N GLY A 241 20.24 -17.45 -20.18
CA GLY A 241 20.66 -17.04 -21.52
C GLY A 241 20.73 -18.21 -22.52
N TRP A 242 21.18 -19.39 -22.09
CA TRP A 242 21.16 -20.60 -22.91
C TRP A 242 19.73 -21.06 -23.21
N LEU A 243 18.84 -21.06 -22.20
CA LEU A 243 17.45 -21.46 -22.34
C LEU A 243 16.71 -20.54 -23.32
N VAL A 244 16.84 -19.22 -23.16
CA VAL A 244 16.21 -18.24 -24.06
C VAL A 244 16.69 -18.46 -25.51
N LYS A 245 17.99 -18.65 -25.73
CA LYS A 245 18.54 -18.96 -27.06
C LYS A 245 17.95 -20.23 -27.68
N LYS A 246 17.68 -21.25 -26.86
CA LYS A 246 17.05 -22.51 -27.30
C LYS A 246 15.57 -22.31 -27.62
N VAL A 247 14.84 -21.64 -26.72
CA VAL A 247 13.39 -21.43 -26.79
C VAL A 247 12.98 -20.54 -27.97
N ILE A 248 13.76 -19.50 -28.29
CA ILE A 248 13.50 -18.62 -29.45
C ILE A 248 13.43 -19.43 -30.76
N ARG A 249 14.18 -20.53 -30.89
CA ARG A 249 14.15 -21.39 -32.09
C ARG A 249 12.86 -22.20 -32.22
N TYR A 250 12.11 -22.37 -31.13
CA TYR A 250 10.82 -23.04 -31.09
C TYR A 250 9.65 -22.04 -31.05
N GLY A 251 9.80 -20.89 -31.71
CA GLY A 251 8.84 -19.78 -31.66
C GLY A 251 7.40 -20.17 -31.97
N VAL A 252 7.16 -21.14 -32.86
CA VAL A 252 5.80 -21.66 -33.14
C VAL A 252 5.21 -22.35 -31.91
N ILE A 253 5.97 -23.21 -31.24
CA ILE A 253 5.51 -23.91 -30.02
C ILE A 253 5.26 -22.90 -28.90
N VAL A 254 6.15 -21.93 -28.74
CA VAL A 254 5.98 -20.84 -27.76
C VAL A 254 4.75 -20.01 -28.06
N GLY A 255 4.49 -19.72 -29.34
CA GLY A 255 3.29 -19.00 -29.79
C GLY A 255 2.01 -19.78 -29.51
N VAL A 256 1.98 -21.08 -29.80
CA VAL A 256 0.83 -21.95 -29.47
C VAL A 256 0.59 -21.97 -27.96
N LEU A 257 1.66 -22.13 -27.16
CA LEU A 257 1.56 -22.12 -25.70
C LEU A 257 1.07 -20.76 -25.18
N TYR A 258 1.53 -19.66 -25.76
CA TYR A 258 1.06 -18.31 -25.42
C TYR A 258 -0.44 -18.15 -25.73
N VAL A 259 -0.90 -18.57 -26.91
CA VAL A 259 -2.32 -18.53 -27.27
C VAL A 259 -3.16 -19.42 -26.34
N ALA A 260 -2.64 -20.59 -25.95
CA ALA A 260 -3.30 -21.46 -24.99
C ALA A 260 -3.42 -20.79 -23.61
N LEU A 261 -2.38 -20.11 -23.13
CA LEU A 261 -2.41 -19.34 -21.88
C LEU A 261 -3.38 -18.16 -21.95
N LEU A 262 -3.48 -17.48 -23.09
CA LEU A 262 -4.52 -16.46 -23.32
C LEU A 262 -5.92 -17.04 -23.27
N GLY A 263 -6.14 -18.22 -23.88
CA GLY A 263 -7.40 -18.95 -23.80
C GLY A 263 -7.78 -19.32 -22.37
N LEU A 264 -6.81 -19.83 -21.58
CA LEU A 264 -6.99 -20.13 -20.17
C LEU A 264 -7.28 -18.87 -19.34
N THR A 265 -6.62 -17.75 -19.66
CA THR A 265 -6.87 -16.46 -19.00
C THR A 265 -8.29 -15.98 -19.30
N GLY A 266 -8.76 -16.11 -20.54
CA GLY A 266 -10.13 -15.78 -20.92
C GLY A 266 -11.16 -16.65 -20.20
N LEU A 267 -10.89 -17.95 -20.08
CA LEU A 267 -11.74 -18.87 -19.31
C LEU A 267 -11.80 -18.46 -17.83
N GLN A 268 -10.64 -18.25 -17.19
CA GLN A 268 -10.56 -17.85 -15.80
C GLN A 268 -11.28 -16.53 -15.56
N PHE A 269 -11.09 -15.54 -16.44
CA PHE A 269 -11.76 -14.25 -16.35
C PHE A 269 -13.29 -14.39 -16.42
N ALA A 270 -13.80 -15.29 -17.28
CA ALA A 270 -15.23 -15.53 -17.42
C ALA A 270 -15.84 -16.30 -16.25
N THR A 271 -15.08 -17.17 -15.57
CA THR A 271 -15.60 -18.01 -14.47
C THR A 271 -15.32 -17.47 -13.08
N THR A 272 -14.47 -16.44 -12.93
CA THR A 272 -14.11 -15.90 -11.61
C THR A 272 -15.28 -15.11 -11.03
N PRO A 273 -15.79 -15.48 -9.83
CA PRO A 273 -16.86 -14.73 -9.17
C PRO A 273 -16.43 -13.28 -8.92
N THR A 274 -17.31 -12.33 -9.26
CA THR A 274 -17.07 -10.92 -9.01
C THR A 274 -17.58 -10.52 -7.64
N GLY A 275 -16.82 -9.66 -6.97
CA GLY A 275 -17.16 -9.04 -5.70
C GLY A 275 -16.64 -7.61 -5.68
N TYR A 276 -17.17 -6.79 -4.79
CA TYR A 276 -16.85 -5.37 -4.77
C TYR A 276 -15.76 -5.03 -3.76
N VAL A 277 -16.12 -4.93 -2.48
CA VAL A 277 -15.18 -4.80 -1.37
C VAL A 277 -15.45 -5.96 -0.43
N PRO A 278 -14.42 -6.74 -0.03
CA PRO A 278 -14.63 -7.84 0.90
C PRO A 278 -15.20 -7.30 2.22
N SER A 279 -16.11 -8.04 2.83
CA SER A 279 -16.54 -7.75 4.19
C SER A 279 -15.35 -7.85 5.13
N GLN A 280 -15.26 -6.89 6.05
CA GLN A 280 -14.22 -6.82 7.05
C GLN A 280 -14.87 -6.87 8.42
N ASP A 281 -14.20 -7.55 9.36
CA ASP A 281 -14.56 -7.43 10.76
C ASP A 281 -14.19 -6.03 11.25
N LYS A 282 -15.23 -5.21 11.49
CA LYS A 282 -15.10 -3.86 12.01
C LYS A 282 -15.29 -3.80 13.53
N GLN A 283 -15.32 -4.95 14.19
CA GLN A 283 -15.55 -5.12 15.64
C GLN A 283 -16.95 -4.71 16.11
N TYR A 284 -17.92 -4.63 15.19
CA TYR A 284 -19.31 -4.41 15.53
C TYR A 284 -20.23 -5.13 14.53
N LEU A 285 -21.44 -5.44 15.01
CA LEU A 285 -22.55 -5.95 14.21
C LEU A 285 -23.79 -5.10 14.49
N VAL A 286 -24.66 -4.99 13.51
CA VAL A 286 -25.93 -4.29 13.63
C VAL A 286 -27.04 -5.30 13.40
N GLY A 287 -27.83 -5.56 14.44
CA GLY A 287 -29.09 -6.28 14.34
C GLY A 287 -30.24 -5.31 14.12
N PHE A 288 -31.37 -5.78 13.61
CA PHE A 288 -32.60 -5.00 13.61
C PHE A 288 -33.81 -5.93 13.76
N ALA A 289 -34.87 -5.41 14.35
CA ALA A 289 -36.17 -6.06 14.43
C ALA A 289 -37.21 -5.22 13.69
N GLN A 290 -38.03 -5.87 12.87
CA GLN A 290 -39.20 -5.26 12.25
C GLN A 290 -40.43 -6.09 12.63
N LEU A 291 -41.29 -5.52 13.45
CA LEU A 291 -42.56 -6.12 13.84
C LEU A 291 -43.66 -5.74 12.82
N PRO A 292 -44.79 -6.48 12.81
CA PRO A 292 -45.95 -6.11 12.03
C PRO A 292 -46.41 -4.68 12.28
N ASP A 293 -47.05 -4.08 11.28
CA ASP A 293 -47.63 -2.74 11.41
C ASP A 293 -48.59 -2.66 12.60
N ALA A 294 -48.65 -1.48 13.22
CA ALA A 294 -49.38 -1.20 14.45
C ALA A 294 -48.89 -1.95 15.71
N ALA A 295 -47.73 -2.62 15.69
CA ALA A 295 -47.10 -3.06 16.94
C ALA A 295 -46.75 -1.86 17.84
N SER A 296 -47.01 -2.00 19.14
CA SER A 296 -46.65 -0.98 20.12
C SER A 296 -45.14 -0.96 20.37
N LEU A 297 -44.62 0.18 20.81
CA LEU A 297 -43.22 0.32 21.19
C LEU A 297 -42.82 -0.68 22.28
N ASP A 298 -43.71 -0.98 23.23
CA ASP A 298 -43.45 -1.96 24.29
C ASP A 298 -43.20 -3.37 23.75
N ARG A 299 -43.94 -3.78 22.71
CA ARG A 299 -43.73 -5.08 22.06
C ARG A 299 -42.38 -5.11 21.35
N THR A 300 -42.02 -4.04 20.66
CA THR A 300 -40.73 -3.92 19.98
C THR A 300 -39.58 -3.89 20.98
N ALA A 301 -39.73 -3.18 22.10
CA ALA A 301 -38.74 -3.13 23.17
C ALA A 301 -38.51 -4.49 23.83
N ALA A 302 -39.56 -5.29 24.01
CA ALA A 302 -39.43 -6.65 24.52
C ALA A 302 -38.57 -7.53 23.58
N VAL A 303 -38.82 -7.45 22.27
CA VAL A 303 -38.06 -8.20 21.25
C VAL A 303 -36.60 -7.74 21.20
N ILE A 304 -36.35 -6.43 21.16
CA ILE A 304 -34.99 -5.89 21.14
C ILE A 304 -34.23 -6.27 22.41
N LYS A 305 -34.88 -6.25 23.58
CA LYS A 305 -34.26 -6.68 24.84
C LYS A 305 -33.86 -8.16 24.82
N GLU A 306 -34.71 -9.02 24.24
CA GLU A 306 -34.39 -10.44 24.06
C GLU A 306 -33.19 -10.61 23.11
N MET A 307 -33.18 -9.89 21.97
CA MET A 307 -32.05 -9.88 21.04
C MET A 307 -30.74 -9.44 21.72
N SER A 308 -30.79 -8.39 22.55
CA SER A 308 -29.63 -7.93 23.32
C SER A 308 -29.13 -8.97 24.31
N SER A 309 -30.03 -9.69 25.00
CA SER A 309 -29.65 -10.77 25.93
C SER A 309 -28.93 -11.90 25.18
N ILE A 310 -29.50 -12.35 24.06
CA ILE A 310 -28.91 -13.40 23.22
C ILE A 310 -27.53 -12.97 22.72
N ALA A 311 -27.38 -11.71 22.29
CA ALA A 311 -26.11 -11.18 21.84
C ALA A 311 -25.06 -11.14 22.96
N LEU A 312 -25.42 -10.67 24.16
CA LEU A 312 -24.52 -10.60 25.31
C LEU A 312 -24.10 -11.97 25.84
N ASP A 313 -24.93 -12.99 25.67
CA ASP A 313 -24.58 -14.37 26.04
C ASP A 313 -23.53 -15.00 25.09
N HIS A 314 -23.31 -14.40 23.91
CA HIS A 314 -22.35 -14.89 22.94
C HIS A 314 -20.90 -14.48 23.29
N PRO A 315 -19.93 -15.43 23.31
CA PRO A 315 -18.53 -15.11 23.56
C PRO A 315 -18.00 -14.07 22.57
N GLY A 316 -17.32 -13.05 23.08
CA GLY A 316 -16.73 -11.97 22.27
C GLY A 316 -17.60 -10.72 22.11
N VAL A 317 -18.87 -10.74 22.55
CA VAL A 317 -19.71 -9.55 22.61
C VAL A 317 -19.50 -8.83 23.94
N ALA A 318 -18.87 -7.66 23.90
CA ALA A 318 -18.62 -6.86 25.11
C ALA A 318 -19.85 -6.05 25.55
N ASN A 319 -20.62 -5.52 24.60
CA ASN A 319 -21.72 -4.61 24.84
C ASN A 319 -22.83 -4.80 23.78
N SER A 320 -24.08 -4.55 24.15
CA SER A 320 -25.22 -4.47 23.24
C SER A 320 -25.95 -3.15 23.48
N ILE A 321 -25.94 -2.27 22.48
CA ILE A 321 -26.70 -1.02 22.50
C ILE A 321 -28.02 -1.28 21.77
N ALA A 322 -29.13 -0.91 22.40
CA ALA A 322 -30.47 -1.13 21.89
C ALA A 322 -31.22 0.19 21.73
N PHE A 323 -31.84 0.39 20.57
CA PHE A 323 -32.71 1.52 20.26
C PHE A 323 -34.09 1.04 19.80
N PRO A 324 -34.97 0.60 20.72
CA PRO A 324 -36.35 0.32 20.40
C PRO A 324 -37.03 1.58 19.86
N GLY A 325 -37.77 1.42 18.77
CA GLY A 325 -38.46 2.53 18.11
C GLY A 325 -37.63 3.23 17.03
N LEU A 326 -36.37 2.85 16.82
CA LEU A 326 -35.53 3.41 15.76
C LEU A 326 -35.51 2.47 14.55
N SER A 327 -35.84 2.98 13.38
CA SER A 327 -35.82 2.23 12.12
C SER A 327 -34.47 2.32 11.42
N ILE A 328 -33.94 1.20 10.93
CA ILE A 328 -32.73 1.20 10.11
C ILE A 328 -32.95 1.85 8.74
N ASN A 329 -34.22 1.89 8.30
CA ASN A 329 -34.62 2.56 7.06
C ASN A 329 -34.79 4.05 7.32
N GLY A 330 -33.67 4.78 7.25
CA GLY A 330 -33.63 6.23 7.34
C GLY A 330 -33.46 6.80 8.75
N LEU A 331 -33.18 5.96 9.76
CA LEU A 331 -32.97 6.38 11.16
C LEU A 331 -34.15 7.20 11.69
N THR A 332 -35.37 6.79 11.32
CA THR A 332 -36.63 7.44 11.71
C THR A 332 -37.27 6.73 12.89
N ASN A 333 -38.07 7.46 13.67
CA ASN A 333 -38.80 6.88 14.78
C ASN A 333 -40.03 6.10 14.26
N SER A 334 -40.09 4.81 14.53
CA SER A 334 -41.22 3.94 14.22
C SER A 334 -41.47 2.94 15.34
N PRO A 335 -42.68 2.86 15.92
CA PRO A 335 -42.96 2.02 17.08
C PRO A 335 -42.82 0.51 16.81
N ASN A 336 -42.88 0.07 15.54
CA ASN A 336 -42.72 -1.32 15.13
C ASN A 336 -41.29 -1.68 14.64
N SER A 337 -40.32 -0.77 14.78
CA SER A 337 -38.93 -1.00 14.36
C SER A 337 -37.96 -0.84 15.52
N GLY A 338 -36.85 -1.56 15.51
CA GLY A 338 -35.74 -1.35 16.44
C GLY A 338 -34.41 -1.79 15.85
N ILE A 339 -33.32 -1.17 16.33
CA ILE A 339 -31.93 -1.50 16.01
C ILE A 339 -31.21 -1.86 17.30
#